data_AF-A0A522DMG4-F1
#
_entry.id   AF-A0A522DMG4-F1
#
_cell.length_a   1.000
_cell.length_b   1.000
_cell.length_c   1.000
_cell.angle_alpha   90.00
_cell.angle_beta   90.00
_cell.angle_gamma   90.00
#
_symmetry.space_group_name_H-M   'P 1'
#
loop_
_entity.id
_entity.type
_entity.pdbx_description
1 polymer ?
#
loop_
_entity_poly.entity_id
_entity_poly.type
_entity_poly.pdbx_seq_one_letter_code
_entity_poly.pdbx_strand_id
1 'polypeptide(L)'
;VRPDAGQTITKVEWSVDGAPLSVAKNRTSLVPATAITSTVPDAVAASVRGFQTGKIGVHTFTATATQSDGLVVSATGDFEIVKTPLAGADSVKNVIIMLGDGMGASQRTAARIMLNGYSQGKVNTKLAMDSFPHTAMIMTASLNSIVTDSAPGMQNYVTGNKANNNQEGVWPDDTTANFDNPRFEYLSEYLSRQQGKKLGIVTTADVFDATPASMAIHTQNRGAGTGIVDQYLDEADTGLTVLMGGGRKWFLPAGTPGSARSDSSDYVLPSDIVAGWGAASGALDSTRDLIADFQTAGWSYAPDKTALDSAGTPSKLLGLFAYSNMNVALDKIDGRRGNPAVVNDYGFTDQPMLDEMTTKALDVLDANSPNGFVLMVEAASIDKQAHNMDSERMILDTIEFDHAIKVAKDYATAHPDTLVLVTADHECAGAVIIGSSTVTDADLQTKLPTADSMRNTVVGTYEAASFPKYTIAADGYPTTTNVDKRLLIGYGANADRYEDWRTNVQPIRDSQQPFNNEAPLNTYPSNPLERDATTGFLITGQVAGSSAVHTGGDIPLSAYGRHARLFAGTIDNTDVFFSIMKAVGRK
;
A
#
# COMPACT_ATOMS: atom_id res chain seq x y z
N VAL A 1 -25.13 -2.52 20.09
CA VAL A 1 -26.28 -3.08 20.84
C VAL A 1 -27.53 -2.28 20.49
N ARG A 2 -28.60 -2.96 20.07
CA ARG A 2 -29.87 -2.31 19.67
C ARG A 2 -30.94 -2.64 20.72
N PRO A 3 -31.52 -1.66 21.43
CA PRO A 3 -32.63 -1.93 22.35
C PRO A 3 -33.93 -2.17 21.58
N ASP A 4 -34.92 -2.72 22.28
CA ASP A 4 -36.30 -2.78 21.80
C ASP A 4 -36.89 -1.36 21.69
N ALA A 5 -37.93 -1.21 20.87
CA ALA A 5 -38.55 0.09 20.64
C ALA A 5 -39.02 0.74 21.96
N GLY A 6 -38.50 1.94 22.25
CA GLY A 6 -38.82 2.69 23.46
C GLY A 6 -38.02 2.27 24.71
N GLN A 7 -37.06 1.36 24.57
CA GLN A 7 -36.13 0.98 25.63
C GLN A 7 -34.74 1.58 25.42
N THR A 8 -33.96 1.66 26.50
CA THR A 8 -32.54 2.06 26.46
C THR A 8 -31.67 0.96 27.05
N ILE A 9 -30.39 0.91 26.66
CA ILE A 9 -29.42 -0.01 27.26
C ILE A 9 -28.86 0.62 28.54
N THR A 10 -29.08 -0.03 29.68
CA THR A 10 -28.64 0.46 31.00
C THR A 10 -27.28 -0.08 31.40
N LYS A 11 -26.92 -1.28 30.90
CA LYS A 11 -25.68 -1.96 31.25
C LYS A 11 -25.26 -2.92 30.14
N VAL A 12 -23.96 -3.07 29.94
CA VAL A 12 -23.38 -4.17 29.17
C VAL A 12 -22.29 -4.83 30.02
N GLU A 13 -22.29 -6.15 30.05
CA GLU A 13 -21.31 -6.99 30.74
C GLU A 13 -20.66 -7.94 29.76
N TRP A 14 -19.44 -8.36 30.04
CA TRP A 14 -18.66 -9.21 29.15
C TRP A 14 -18.13 -10.44 29.88
N SER A 15 -18.02 -11.54 29.16
CA SER A 15 -17.37 -12.76 29.64
C SER A 15 -16.57 -13.44 28.53
N VAL A 16 -15.56 -14.21 28.92
CA VAL A 16 -14.78 -15.08 28.03
C VAL A 16 -14.81 -16.50 28.59
N ASP A 17 -15.16 -17.47 27.76
CA ASP A 17 -15.35 -18.87 28.18
C ASP A 17 -16.35 -19.02 29.36
N GLY A 18 -17.36 -18.13 29.42
CA GLY A 18 -18.34 -18.06 30.51
C GLY A 18 -17.82 -17.43 31.82
N ALA A 19 -16.54 -17.04 31.88
CA ALA A 19 -15.97 -16.33 33.02
C ALA A 19 -16.14 -14.80 32.85
N PRO A 20 -16.78 -14.09 33.80
CA PRO A 20 -16.95 -12.64 33.72
C PRO A 20 -15.61 -11.90 33.63
N LEU A 21 -15.53 -10.88 32.77
CA LEU A 21 -14.38 -10.00 32.69
C LEU A 21 -14.42 -9.01 33.86
N SER A 22 -13.39 -9.04 34.72
CA SER A 22 -13.15 -7.98 35.70
C SER A 22 -12.46 -6.82 35.00
N VAL A 23 -13.20 -5.76 34.71
CA VAL A 23 -12.68 -4.62 33.95
C VAL A 23 -12.27 -3.51 34.91
N ALA A 24 -11.04 -3.01 34.75
CA ALA A 24 -10.56 -1.87 35.51
C ALA A 24 -11.39 -0.61 35.18
N LYS A 25 -11.49 0.32 36.13
CA LYS A 25 -12.19 1.60 35.94
C LYS A 25 -11.65 2.32 34.69
N ASN A 26 -12.53 2.92 33.89
CA ASN A 26 -12.23 3.64 32.65
C ASN A 26 -11.67 2.79 31.50
N ARG A 27 -12.03 1.49 31.44
CA ARG A 27 -11.68 0.59 30.32
C ARG A 27 -12.91 0.04 29.60
N THR A 28 -14.07 0.65 29.83
CA THR A 28 -15.33 0.33 29.16
C THR A 28 -15.96 1.61 28.68
N SER A 29 -16.57 1.59 27.49
CA SER A 29 -17.37 2.71 26.99
C SER A 29 -18.75 2.24 26.54
N LEU A 30 -19.73 3.13 26.68
CA LEU A 30 -21.07 2.98 26.12
C LEU A 30 -21.36 4.24 25.30
N VAL A 31 -21.07 4.16 24.01
CA VAL A 31 -21.16 5.29 23.06
C VAL A 31 -22.58 5.35 22.49
N PRO A 32 -23.25 6.51 22.48
CA PRO A 32 -24.65 6.64 22.08
C PRO A 32 -24.87 6.52 20.57
N ALA A 33 -26.13 6.39 20.17
CA ALA A 33 -26.59 6.24 18.78
C ALA A 33 -26.03 7.31 17.83
N THR A 34 -25.82 8.54 18.32
CA THR A 34 -25.30 9.68 17.55
C THR A 34 -23.85 9.54 17.11
N ALA A 35 -23.11 8.60 17.71
CA ALA A 35 -21.70 8.36 17.44
C ALA A 35 -21.45 6.96 16.86
N ILE A 36 -22.51 6.30 16.37
CA ILE A 36 -22.44 5.02 15.67
C ILE A 36 -23.15 5.11 14.31
N THR A 37 -22.83 4.20 13.40
CA THR A 37 -23.38 4.14 12.04
C THR A 37 -24.84 3.65 11.99
N SER A 38 -25.46 3.35 13.14
CA SER A 38 -26.81 2.79 13.24
C SER A 38 -27.92 3.85 13.11
N THR A 39 -29.00 3.50 12.42
CA THR A 39 -30.23 4.32 12.36
C THR A 39 -31.24 3.98 13.45
N VAL A 40 -30.91 3.08 14.38
CA VAL A 40 -31.82 2.64 15.44
C VAL A 40 -31.73 3.59 16.63
N PRO A 41 -32.84 4.23 17.05
CA PRO A 41 -32.85 5.08 18.24
C PRO A 41 -32.34 4.32 19.47
N ASP A 42 -31.60 5.03 20.33
CA ASP A 42 -31.07 4.51 21.60
C ASP A 42 -30.12 3.30 21.49
N ALA A 43 -29.72 2.93 20.28
CA ALA A 43 -28.63 1.99 20.07
C ALA A 43 -27.32 2.54 20.63
N VAL A 44 -26.46 1.65 21.12
CA VAL A 44 -25.17 1.99 21.71
C VAL A 44 -24.07 1.08 21.18
N ALA A 45 -22.88 1.63 20.96
CA ALA A 45 -21.66 0.82 20.86
C ALA A 45 -21.11 0.61 22.27
N ALA A 46 -20.82 -0.65 22.61
CA ALA A 46 -20.32 -1.02 23.91
C ALA A 46 -18.95 -1.66 23.75
N SER A 47 -17.93 -1.09 24.39
CA SER A 47 -16.56 -1.59 24.29
C SER A 47 -16.03 -2.02 25.67
N VAL A 48 -15.16 -3.02 25.64
CA VAL A 48 -14.31 -3.43 26.77
C VAL A 48 -12.87 -3.47 26.28
N ARG A 49 -11.96 -2.86 27.03
CA ARG A 49 -10.56 -2.67 26.64
C ARG A 49 -9.63 -3.30 27.69
N GLY A 50 -8.44 -3.73 27.24
CA GLY A 50 -7.41 -4.25 28.14
C GLY A 50 -7.66 -5.68 28.64
N PHE A 51 -8.45 -6.48 27.94
CA PHE A 51 -8.50 -7.93 28.18
C PHE A 51 -7.20 -8.58 27.69
N GLN A 52 -6.64 -9.48 28.50
CA GLN A 52 -5.45 -10.25 28.16
C GLN A 52 -5.60 -11.69 28.66
N THR A 53 -5.18 -12.65 27.83
CA THR A 53 -5.08 -14.06 28.20
C THR A 53 -3.92 -14.68 27.42
N GLY A 54 -3.23 -15.64 28.04
CA GLY A 54 -2.19 -16.45 27.39
C GLY A 54 -2.65 -17.88 27.10
N LYS A 55 -3.94 -18.18 27.32
CA LYS A 55 -4.50 -19.50 27.06
C LYS A 55 -4.64 -19.67 25.54
N ILE A 56 -4.03 -20.72 25.00
CA ILE A 56 -4.10 -21.05 23.57
C ILE A 56 -5.44 -21.74 23.29
N GLY A 57 -6.02 -21.46 22.12
CA GLY A 57 -7.24 -22.09 21.63
C GLY A 57 -8.31 -21.08 21.25
N VAL A 58 -9.46 -21.61 20.83
CA VAL A 58 -10.66 -20.81 20.54
C VAL A 58 -11.33 -20.43 21.86
N HIS A 59 -11.69 -19.16 21.97
CA HIS A 59 -12.35 -18.55 23.10
C HIS A 59 -13.65 -17.91 22.67
N THR A 60 -14.70 -18.12 23.46
CA THR A 60 -16.00 -17.49 23.21
C THR A 60 -16.12 -16.23 24.04
N PHE A 61 -16.17 -15.09 23.36
CA PHE A 61 -16.49 -13.78 23.93
C PHE A 61 -18.00 -13.57 23.92
N THR A 62 -18.57 -13.23 25.07
CA THR A 62 -20.00 -12.95 25.22
C THR A 62 -20.19 -11.53 25.72
N ALA A 63 -21.07 -10.77 25.06
CA ALA A 63 -21.59 -9.50 25.55
C ALA A 63 -23.05 -9.68 25.98
N THR A 64 -23.38 -9.25 27.19
CA THR A 64 -24.71 -9.33 27.81
C THR A 64 -25.22 -7.92 28.09
N ALA A 65 -26.30 -7.52 27.44
CA ALA A 65 -26.89 -6.20 27.57
C ALA A 65 -28.20 -6.25 28.35
N THR A 66 -28.38 -5.30 29.28
CA THR A 66 -29.59 -5.13 30.09
C THR A 66 -30.34 -3.88 29.64
N GLN A 67 -31.62 -4.05 29.30
CA GLN A 67 -32.52 -2.96 28.90
C GLN A 67 -33.14 -2.25 30.11
N SER A 68 -33.76 -1.09 29.88
CA SER A 68 -34.44 -0.30 30.92
C SER A 68 -35.65 -0.99 31.56
N ASP A 69 -36.26 -1.96 30.87
CA ASP A 69 -37.33 -2.81 31.40
C ASP A 69 -36.80 -4.07 32.14
N GLY A 70 -35.48 -4.22 32.23
CA GLY A 70 -34.81 -5.35 32.86
C GLY A 70 -34.64 -6.57 31.95
N LEU A 71 -35.07 -6.52 30.68
CA LEU A 71 -34.80 -7.60 29.74
C LEU A 71 -33.30 -7.71 29.48
N VAL A 72 -32.80 -8.94 29.45
CA VAL A 72 -31.39 -9.25 29.20
C VAL A 72 -31.25 -9.99 27.89
N VAL A 73 -30.40 -9.49 27.01
CA VAL A 73 -30.03 -10.14 25.74
C VAL A 73 -28.53 -10.37 25.70
N SER A 74 -28.10 -11.40 24.97
CA SER A 74 -26.67 -11.69 24.82
C SER A 74 -26.31 -12.06 23.39
N ALA A 75 -25.09 -11.72 22.99
CA ALA A 75 -24.49 -12.11 21.74
C ALA A 75 -23.09 -12.68 22.00
N THR A 76 -22.69 -13.65 21.18
CA THR A 76 -21.39 -14.32 21.27
C THR A 76 -20.60 -14.14 19.99
N GLY A 77 -19.29 -14.00 20.11
CA GLY A 77 -18.32 -14.10 19.02
C GLY A 77 -17.10 -14.88 19.48
N ASP A 78 -16.44 -15.58 18.57
CA ASP A 78 -15.25 -16.37 18.89
C ASP A 78 -13.98 -15.66 18.42
N PHE A 79 -12.90 -15.82 19.17
CA PHE A 79 -11.55 -15.45 18.76
C PHE A 79 -10.57 -16.57 19.09
N GLU A 80 -9.53 -16.72 18.30
CA GLU A 80 -8.53 -17.76 18.50
C GLU A 80 -7.21 -17.16 18.97
N ILE A 81 -6.63 -17.73 20.02
CA ILE A 81 -5.26 -17.49 20.41
C ILE A 81 -4.41 -18.63 19.87
N VAL A 82 -3.65 -18.33 18.83
CA VAL A 82 -2.77 -19.29 18.19
C VAL A 82 -1.39 -19.30 18.85
N LYS A 83 -0.78 -20.47 18.89
CA LYS A 83 0.64 -20.59 19.24
C LYS A 83 1.48 -20.35 18.01
N THR A 84 2.36 -19.36 18.04
CA THR A 84 3.36 -19.18 16.99
C THR A 84 4.50 -20.20 17.16
N PRO A 85 4.72 -21.16 16.24
CA PRO A 85 5.86 -22.06 16.31
C PRO A 85 7.15 -21.29 15.99
N LEU A 86 8.19 -21.46 16.82
CA LEU A 86 9.42 -20.67 16.74
C LEU A 86 10.51 -21.40 15.92
N ALA A 87 11.22 -20.69 15.05
CA ALA A 87 12.35 -21.23 14.28
C ALA A 87 13.60 -21.55 15.13
N GLY A 88 13.69 -21.02 16.35
CA GLY A 88 14.82 -21.28 17.25
C GLY A 88 16.13 -20.66 16.72
N ALA A 89 17.23 -21.44 16.70
CA ALA A 89 18.55 -20.94 16.29
C ALA A 89 18.60 -20.50 14.82
N ASP A 90 17.70 -21.01 13.98
CA ASP A 90 17.60 -20.67 12.56
C ASP A 90 16.64 -19.48 12.31
N SER A 91 16.38 -18.62 13.29
CA SER A 91 15.48 -17.47 13.11
C SER A 91 15.97 -16.51 12.02
N VAL A 92 15.03 -15.88 11.32
CA VAL A 92 15.25 -14.73 10.45
C VAL A 92 15.53 -13.49 11.30
N LYS A 93 16.60 -12.77 10.96
CA LYS A 93 16.95 -11.49 11.57
C LYS A 93 16.22 -10.34 10.87
N ASN A 94 16.22 -10.32 9.54
CA ASN A 94 15.65 -9.23 8.75
C ASN A 94 14.51 -9.73 7.85
N VAL A 95 13.39 -9.01 7.83
CA VAL A 95 12.28 -9.28 6.91
C VAL A 95 12.14 -8.10 5.97
N ILE A 96 12.18 -8.35 4.67
CA ILE A 96 11.95 -7.35 3.63
C ILE A 96 10.69 -7.76 2.85
N ILE A 97 9.69 -6.89 2.83
CA ILE A 97 8.45 -7.05 2.07
C ILE A 97 8.50 -6.04 0.92
N MET A 98 8.65 -6.55 -0.29
CA MET A 98 8.54 -5.78 -1.52
C MET A 98 7.09 -5.88 -2.00
N LEU A 99 6.37 -4.77 -2.05
CA LEU A 99 4.98 -4.71 -2.49
C LEU A 99 4.83 -3.90 -3.80
N GLY A 100 4.38 -4.54 -4.88
CA GLY A 100 3.93 -3.82 -6.06
C GLY A 100 2.41 -3.62 -5.97
N ASP A 101 1.95 -2.44 -5.59
CA ASP A 101 0.51 -2.15 -5.44
C ASP A 101 -0.20 -2.45 -6.78
N GLY A 102 -1.26 -3.25 -6.76
CA GLY A 102 -2.00 -3.66 -7.96
C GLY A 102 -1.22 -4.58 -8.93
N MET A 103 -0.03 -5.08 -8.58
CA MET A 103 0.85 -5.84 -9.47
C MET A 103 0.42 -7.32 -9.63
N GLY A 104 -0.48 -7.57 -10.57
CA GLY A 104 -0.81 -8.91 -11.04
C GLY A 104 0.29 -9.61 -11.85
N ALA A 105 0.00 -10.85 -12.28
CA ALA A 105 0.92 -11.65 -13.09
C ALA A 105 1.20 -11.03 -14.48
N SER A 106 0.23 -10.30 -15.04
CA SER A 106 0.35 -9.65 -16.35
C SER A 106 1.33 -8.49 -16.33
N GLN A 107 1.29 -7.65 -15.29
CA GLN A 107 2.19 -6.52 -15.06
C GLN A 107 3.64 -7.01 -15.02
N ARG A 108 3.91 -8.06 -14.23
CA ARG A 108 5.22 -8.74 -14.19
C ARG A 108 5.66 -9.24 -15.57
N THR A 109 4.75 -9.87 -16.30
CA THR A 109 5.06 -10.43 -17.62
C THR A 109 5.34 -9.33 -18.65
N ALA A 110 4.61 -8.22 -18.60
CA ALA A 110 4.80 -7.08 -19.49
C ALA A 110 6.16 -6.41 -19.26
N ALA A 111 6.54 -6.17 -17.99
CA ALA A 111 7.87 -5.68 -17.62
C ALA A 111 8.98 -6.62 -18.11
N ARG A 112 8.80 -7.94 -17.94
CA ARG A 112 9.75 -8.96 -18.43
C ARG A 112 9.93 -8.91 -19.94
N ILE A 113 8.82 -8.81 -20.70
CA ILE A 113 8.86 -8.70 -22.16
C ILE A 113 9.60 -7.43 -22.56
N MET A 114 9.27 -6.30 -21.94
CA MET A 114 9.85 -5.00 -22.26
C MET A 114 11.36 -4.95 -22.01
N LEU A 115 11.82 -5.42 -20.84
CA LEU A 115 13.24 -5.38 -20.49
C LEU A 115 14.08 -6.42 -21.22
N ASN A 116 13.59 -7.66 -21.25
CA ASN A 116 14.44 -8.79 -21.59
C ASN A 116 14.15 -9.36 -22.98
N GLY A 117 12.95 -9.12 -23.51
CA GLY A 117 12.53 -9.68 -24.79
C GLY A 117 12.53 -11.21 -24.84
N TYR A 118 12.23 -11.74 -26.02
CA TYR A 118 12.13 -13.18 -26.26
C TYR A 118 12.96 -13.59 -27.48
N SER A 119 13.54 -14.79 -27.40
CA SER A 119 14.19 -15.48 -28.51
C SER A 119 13.79 -16.94 -28.50
N GLN A 120 13.46 -17.50 -29.67
CA GLN A 120 13.09 -18.93 -29.82
C GLN A 120 11.97 -19.38 -28.86
N GLY A 121 11.01 -18.50 -28.56
CA GLY A 121 9.90 -18.78 -27.65
C GLY A 121 10.26 -18.78 -26.15
N LYS A 122 11.46 -18.32 -25.78
CA LYS A 122 11.92 -18.20 -24.39
C LYS A 122 12.27 -16.76 -24.08
N VAL A 123 12.02 -16.33 -22.84
CA VAL A 123 12.57 -15.06 -22.36
C VAL A 123 14.09 -15.13 -22.37
N ASN A 124 14.76 -14.05 -22.80
CA ASN A 124 16.23 -14.04 -22.84
C ASN A 124 16.84 -14.03 -21.43
N THR A 125 16.25 -13.26 -20.52
CA THR A 125 16.69 -13.11 -19.13
C THR A 125 15.47 -12.97 -18.21
N LYS A 126 15.60 -13.46 -16.98
CA LYS A 126 14.57 -13.33 -15.94
C LYS A 126 14.61 -11.94 -15.30
N LEU A 127 13.46 -11.42 -14.85
CA LEU A 127 13.43 -10.31 -13.88
C LEU A 127 14.09 -10.75 -12.56
N ALA A 128 14.49 -9.80 -11.72
CA ALA A 128 15.01 -10.10 -10.39
C ALA A 128 13.99 -10.89 -9.57
N MET A 129 12.72 -10.49 -9.57
CA MET A 129 11.63 -11.23 -8.90
C MET A 129 11.38 -12.64 -9.44
N ASP A 130 11.70 -12.92 -10.71
CA ASP A 130 11.52 -14.24 -11.32
C ASP A 130 12.64 -15.23 -10.96
N SER A 131 13.70 -14.73 -10.33
CA SER A 131 14.83 -15.54 -9.88
C SER A 131 14.65 -16.09 -8.45
N PHE A 132 13.58 -15.72 -7.77
CA PHE A 132 13.23 -16.20 -6.44
C PHE A 132 12.79 -17.68 -6.54
N PRO A 133 13.33 -18.59 -5.70
CA PRO A 133 13.14 -20.03 -5.87
C PRO A 133 11.81 -20.57 -5.33
N HIS A 134 11.09 -19.81 -4.51
CA HIS A 134 9.83 -20.22 -3.90
C HIS A 134 8.71 -19.26 -4.28
N THR A 135 7.51 -19.80 -4.53
CA THR A 135 6.37 -19.01 -4.98
C THR A 135 5.06 -19.58 -4.47
N ALA A 136 4.10 -18.70 -4.20
CA ALA A 136 2.72 -19.02 -3.88
C ALA A 136 1.76 -18.12 -4.68
N MET A 137 0.50 -18.51 -4.77
CA MET A 137 -0.61 -17.65 -5.16
C MET A 137 -1.34 -17.17 -3.91
N ILE A 138 -1.69 -15.90 -3.85
CA ILE A 138 -2.30 -15.28 -2.67
C ILE A 138 -3.73 -14.85 -2.97
N MET A 139 -4.65 -15.29 -2.12
CA MET A 139 -6.03 -14.81 -2.08
C MET A 139 -6.11 -13.52 -1.28
N THR A 140 -6.68 -12.47 -1.86
CA THR A 140 -6.56 -11.10 -1.35
C THR A 140 -7.84 -10.49 -0.80
N ALA A 141 -8.97 -11.21 -0.84
CA ALA A 141 -10.26 -10.69 -0.38
C ALA A 141 -10.17 -10.04 1.03
N SER A 142 -10.90 -8.94 1.22
CA SER A 142 -11.06 -8.29 2.51
C SER A 142 -12.23 -8.91 3.27
N LEU A 143 -12.46 -8.48 4.51
CA LEU A 143 -13.51 -9.04 5.34
C LEU A 143 -14.92 -8.79 4.79
N ASN A 144 -15.12 -7.69 4.06
CA ASN A 144 -16.42 -7.28 3.54
C ASN A 144 -16.52 -7.26 1.99
N SER A 145 -15.48 -7.68 1.27
CA SER A 145 -15.48 -7.66 -0.19
C SER A 145 -14.60 -8.75 -0.79
N ILE A 146 -15.07 -9.35 -1.88
CA ILE A 146 -14.26 -10.26 -2.73
C ILE A 146 -13.14 -9.52 -3.47
N VAL A 147 -13.24 -8.19 -3.60
CA VAL A 147 -12.20 -7.31 -4.13
C VAL A 147 -11.76 -6.36 -3.02
N THR A 148 -10.55 -6.56 -2.53
CA THR A 148 -9.94 -5.71 -1.50
C THR A 148 -9.52 -4.36 -2.07
N ASP A 149 -9.48 -3.33 -1.23
CA ASP A 149 -8.62 -2.18 -1.49
C ASP A 149 -7.24 -2.38 -0.83
N SER A 150 -6.31 -1.45 -1.07
CA SER A 150 -4.92 -1.52 -0.62
C SER A 150 -4.74 -1.58 0.90
N ALA A 151 -5.66 -1.00 1.70
CA ALA A 151 -5.56 -1.02 3.17
C ALA A 151 -5.58 -2.45 3.75
N PRO A 152 -6.68 -3.22 3.67
CA PRO A 152 -6.67 -4.64 3.98
C PRO A 152 -5.76 -5.46 3.06
N GLY A 153 -5.52 -4.99 1.83
CA GLY A 153 -4.59 -5.63 0.91
C GLY A 153 -3.17 -5.73 1.50
N MET A 154 -2.67 -4.68 2.17
CA MET A 154 -1.37 -4.69 2.84
C MET A 154 -1.43 -5.21 4.28
N GLN A 155 -2.36 -4.69 5.10
CA GLN A 155 -2.32 -4.96 6.55
C GLN A 155 -2.40 -6.46 6.87
N ASN A 156 -3.15 -7.24 6.09
CA ASN A 156 -3.40 -8.64 6.41
C ASN A 156 -2.10 -9.46 6.42
N TYR A 157 -1.11 -9.07 5.59
CA TYR A 157 0.23 -9.66 5.57
C TYR A 157 1.02 -9.45 6.87
N VAL A 158 0.70 -8.39 7.61
CA VAL A 158 1.46 -7.94 8.77
C VAL A 158 0.65 -7.91 10.07
N THR A 159 -0.65 -8.21 10.03
CA THR A 159 -1.48 -8.41 11.24
C THR A 159 -1.99 -9.84 11.38
N GLY A 160 -2.01 -10.63 10.29
CA GLY A 160 -2.59 -11.96 10.27
C GLY A 160 -4.12 -11.97 10.44
N ASN A 161 -4.77 -10.83 10.26
CA ASN A 161 -6.21 -10.68 10.41
C ASN A 161 -6.78 -9.94 9.20
N LYS A 162 -8.01 -10.30 8.80
CA LYS A 162 -8.77 -9.56 7.80
C LYS A 162 -9.41 -8.32 8.45
N ALA A 163 -9.53 -7.23 7.69
CA ALA A 163 -10.44 -6.13 8.02
C ALA A 163 -11.28 -5.71 6.81
N ASN A 164 -12.21 -4.78 7.04
CA ASN A 164 -13.02 -4.21 5.97
C ASN A 164 -12.18 -3.30 5.07
N ASN A 165 -12.64 -3.09 3.84
CA ASN A 165 -12.05 -2.05 2.98
C ASN A 165 -12.01 -0.69 3.69
N ASN A 166 -10.97 0.10 3.41
CA ASN A 166 -10.55 1.34 4.09
C ASN A 166 -9.91 1.21 5.49
N GLN A 167 -9.93 0.05 6.12
CA GLN A 167 -9.44 -0.10 7.49
C GLN A 167 -7.97 -0.50 7.53
N GLU A 168 -7.21 0.16 8.40
CA GLU A 168 -5.78 -0.01 8.62
C GLU A 168 -5.55 -0.28 10.10
N GLY A 169 -5.02 -1.45 10.44
CA GLY A 169 -4.62 -1.81 11.80
C GLY A 169 -5.80 -1.90 12.78
N VAL A 170 -7.04 -2.05 12.32
CA VAL A 170 -8.22 -2.10 13.20
C VAL A 170 -9.26 -3.15 12.80
N TRP A 171 -9.92 -3.71 13.81
CA TRP A 171 -11.14 -4.48 13.65
C TRP A 171 -12.32 -3.58 13.27
N PRO A 172 -13.29 -4.09 12.49
CA PRO A 172 -14.54 -3.40 12.30
C PRO A 172 -15.26 -3.14 13.61
N ASP A 173 -15.81 -1.95 13.74
CA ASP A 173 -16.83 -1.65 14.71
C ASP A 173 -17.91 -0.77 14.06
N ASP A 174 -18.88 -0.33 14.87
CA ASP A 174 -20.00 0.47 14.41
C ASP A 174 -19.82 1.97 14.72
N THR A 175 -18.67 2.45 15.20
CA THR A 175 -18.49 3.86 15.55
C THR A 175 -18.20 4.71 14.31
N THR A 176 -18.43 6.03 14.40
CA THR A 176 -18.13 6.96 13.30
C THR A 176 -16.76 7.62 13.40
N ALA A 177 -16.06 7.46 14.52
CA ALA A 177 -14.77 8.10 14.73
C ALA A 177 -13.66 7.30 14.06
N ASN A 178 -12.82 7.93 13.26
CA ASN A 178 -11.84 7.20 12.44
C ASN A 178 -10.82 6.38 13.27
N PHE A 179 -10.59 6.71 14.54
CA PHE A 179 -9.45 6.22 15.31
C PHE A 179 -9.79 5.47 16.61
N ASP A 180 -11.07 5.16 16.87
CA ASP A 180 -11.52 4.50 18.12
C ASP A 180 -11.76 2.99 18.01
N ASN A 181 -11.68 2.46 16.79
CA ASN A 181 -11.82 1.04 16.48
C ASN A 181 -10.80 0.16 17.23
N PRO A 182 -11.18 -1.05 17.69
CA PRO A 182 -10.24 -1.99 18.30
C PRO A 182 -9.04 -2.28 17.39
N ARG A 183 -7.83 -2.14 17.91
CA ARG A 183 -6.60 -2.25 17.11
C ARG A 183 -6.08 -3.68 16.99
N PHE A 184 -5.43 -3.98 15.86
CA PHE A 184 -4.47 -5.08 15.72
C PHE A 184 -3.09 -4.61 16.19
N GLU A 185 -2.25 -5.50 16.69
CA GLU A 185 -0.81 -5.22 16.77
C GLU A 185 -0.18 -5.63 15.44
N TYR A 186 0.59 -4.74 14.83
CA TYR A 186 1.37 -5.03 13.63
C TYR A 186 2.57 -5.94 13.95
N LEU A 187 3.01 -6.69 12.94
CA LEU A 187 4.23 -7.49 12.98
C LEU A 187 5.43 -6.66 13.44
N SER A 188 5.57 -5.44 12.91
CA SER A 188 6.62 -4.49 13.24
C SER A 188 6.60 -4.08 14.72
N GLU A 189 5.44 -3.70 15.23
CA GLU A 189 5.21 -3.36 16.64
C GLU A 189 5.55 -4.53 17.56
N TYR A 190 5.01 -5.71 17.25
CA TYR A 190 5.28 -6.92 18.03
C TYR A 190 6.78 -7.22 18.08
N LEU A 191 7.46 -7.19 16.93
CA LEU A 191 8.89 -7.50 16.86
C LEU A 191 9.77 -6.38 17.45
N SER A 192 9.35 -5.13 17.37
CA SER A 192 9.98 -4.01 18.06
C SER A 192 9.91 -4.22 19.58
N ARG A 193 8.71 -4.45 20.11
CA ARG A 193 8.46 -4.65 21.54
C ARG A 193 9.12 -5.90 22.10
N GLN A 194 9.09 -7.02 21.37
CA GLN A 194 9.60 -8.32 21.86
C GLN A 194 11.08 -8.57 21.54
N GLN A 195 11.59 -8.02 20.44
CA GLN A 195 12.93 -8.34 19.96
C GLN A 195 13.78 -7.09 19.68
N GLY A 196 13.26 -5.89 19.86
CA GLY A 196 13.97 -4.64 19.57
C GLY A 196 14.27 -4.45 18.09
N LYS A 197 13.48 -5.07 17.19
CA LYS A 197 13.62 -4.86 15.74
C LYS A 197 13.16 -3.47 15.35
N LYS A 198 13.69 -2.95 14.25
CA LYS A 198 13.30 -1.66 13.69
C LYS A 198 12.35 -1.82 12.51
N LEU A 199 11.61 -0.76 12.20
CA LEU A 199 10.73 -0.67 11.05
C LEU A 199 11.27 0.38 10.07
N GLY A 200 11.33 0.00 8.80
CA GLY A 200 11.48 0.92 7.67
C GLY A 200 10.30 0.84 6.73
N ILE A 201 9.87 1.99 6.24
CA ILE A 201 8.79 2.16 5.27
C ILE A 201 9.34 3.01 4.12
N VAL A 202 9.29 2.47 2.90
CA VAL A 202 9.70 3.14 1.67
C VAL A 202 8.58 2.98 0.65
N THR A 203 8.17 4.06 0.01
CA THR A 203 7.12 4.02 -1.02
C THR A 203 7.34 5.08 -2.09
N THR A 204 6.82 4.85 -3.30
CA THR A 204 6.63 5.92 -4.29
C THR A 204 5.32 6.69 -4.12
N ALA A 205 4.43 6.28 -3.21
CA ALA A 205 3.21 6.98 -2.87
C ALA A 205 3.47 8.18 -1.95
N ASP A 206 2.42 8.93 -1.68
CA ASP A 206 2.28 9.67 -0.43
C ASP A 206 2.47 8.71 0.77
N VAL A 207 3.29 9.04 1.77
CA VAL A 207 3.46 8.18 2.97
C VAL A 207 2.18 8.07 3.81
N PHE A 208 1.20 8.95 3.56
CA PHE A 208 -0.16 8.85 4.05
C PHE A 208 -0.98 7.73 3.40
N ASP A 209 -0.60 7.25 2.21
CA ASP A 209 -1.38 6.24 1.47
C ASP A 209 -1.48 4.91 2.25
N ALA A 210 -2.41 4.04 1.83
CA ALA A 210 -2.83 2.96 2.70
C ALA A 210 -1.79 1.89 2.94
N THR A 211 -0.99 1.55 1.93
CA THR A 211 0.07 0.55 2.06
C THR A 211 1.12 0.95 3.12
N PRO A 212 1.74 2.16 3.07
CA PRO A 212 2.67 2.57 4.12
C PRO A 212 1.97 2.75 5.46
N ALA A 213 0.74 3.28 5.50
CA ALA A 213 -0.01 3.43 6.75
C ALA A 213 -0.32 2.08 7.41
N SER A 214 -0.61 1.05 6.62
CA SER A 214 -0.84 -0.35 7.04
C SER A 214 0.38 -1.07 7.64
N MET A 215 1.45 -0.34 7.97
CA MET A 215 2.62 -0.85 8.67
C MET A 215 2.75 -0.31 10.11
N ALA A 216 2.00 0.74 10.46
CA ALA A 216 2.21 1.48 11.70
C ALA A 216 1.00 2.29 12.21
N ILE A 217 -0.08 2.43 11.43
CA ILE A 217 -1.20 3.34 11.74
C ILE A 217 -2.48 2.54 12.02
N HIS A 218 -3.32 3.05 12.93
CA HIS A 218 -4.60 2.45 13.26
C HIS A 218 -5.78 3.38 12.97
N THR A 219 -6.55 3.11 11.93
CA THR A 219 -7.72 3.89 11.53
C THR A 219 -8.73 3.03 10.78
N GLN A 220 -10.03 3.29 10.94
CA GLN A 220 -11.06 2.68 10.09
C GLN A 220 -11.18 3.35 8.72
N ASN A 221 -10.43 4.41 8.49
CA ASN A 221 -10.52 5.22 7.28
C ASN A 221 -9.12 5.62 6.79
N ARG A 222 -8.64 4.95 5.73
CA ARG A 222 -7.43 5.29 4.98
C ARG A 222 -7.40 6.72 4.43
N GLY A 223 -8.55 7.40 4.41
CA GLY A 223 -8.71 8.80 4.02
C GLY A 223 -8.50 9.82 5.16
N ALA A 224 -8.09 9.40 6.36
CA ALA A 224 -8.08 10.25 7.56
C ALA A 224 -6.90 11.26 7.65
N GLY A 225 -6.45 11.78 6.52
CA GLY A 225 -5.47 12.87 6.34
C GLY A 225 -4.43 13.06 7.44
N THR A 226 -4.57 14.18 8.16
CA THR A 226 -3.65 14.64 9.21
C THR A 226 -3.40 13.59 10.29
N GLY A 227 -4.44 12.91 10.77
CA GLY A 227 -4.31 11.99 11.90
C GLY A 227 -3.54 10.71 11.58
N ILE A 228 -3.45 10.32 10.30
CA ILE A 228 -2.59 9.22 9.87
C ILE A 228 -1.11 9.61 10.02
N VAL A 229 -0.72 10.77 9.48
CA VAL A 229 0.71 11.16 9.50
C VAL A 229 1.20 11.52 10.90
N ASP A 230 0.34 12.07 11.75
CA ASP A 230 0.67 12.41 13.13
C ASP A 230 0.99 11.15 13.96
N GLN A 231 0.25 10.06 13.73
CA GLN A 231 0.49 8.79 14.42
C GLN A 231 1.87 8.19 14.13
N TYR A 232 2.49 8.44 12.97
CA TYR A 232 3.87 7.96 12.71
C TYR A 232 4.88 8.47 13.75
N LEU A 233 4.66 9.66 14.32
CA LEU A 233 5.51 10.23 15.35
C LEU A 233 4.95 10.05 16.75
N ASP A 234 3.64 10.24 16.90
CA ASP A 234 2.96 10.22 18.20
C ASP A 234 2.92 8.80 18.79
N GLU A 235 2.81 7.76 17.95
CA GLU A 235 2.82 6.35 18.35
C GLU A 235 4.23 5.73 18.22
N ALA A 236 5.18 6.29 18.99
CA ALA A 236 6.61 6.01 18.86
C ALA A 236 7.06 4.55 19.11
N ASP A 237 6.18 3.66 19.58
CA ASP A 237 6.50 2.27 19.93
C ASP A 237 6.49 1.29 18.74
N THR A 238 6.18 1.76 17.53
CA THR A 238 6.22 0.98 16.28
C THR A 238 7.62 0.51 15.88
N GLY A 239 8.66 1.13 16.45
CA GLY A 239 10.06 0.89 16.05
C GLY A 239 10.46 1.58 14.75
N LEU A 240 9.61 2.49 14.22
CA LEU A 240 9.85 3.25 13.00
C LEU A 240 11.19 4.00 13.07
N THR A 241 12.02 3.78 12.05
CA THR A 241 13.39 4.28 11.93
C THR A 241 13.67 4.89 10.56
N VAL A 242 13.00 4.42 9.52
CA VAL A 242 13.06 4.98 8.17
C VAL A 242 11.63 5.18 7.67
N LEU A 243 11.31 6.39 7.20
CA LEU A 243 10.06 6.71 6.52
C LEU A 243 10.39 7.52 5.28
N MET A 244 10.19 6.97 4.09
CA MET A 244 10.54 7.62 2.83
C MET A 244 9.44 7.49 1.78
N GLY A 245 9.12 8.60 1.11
CA GLY A 245 8.19 8.63 -0.02
C GLY A 245 7.81 10.05 -0.41
N GLY A 246 6.60 10.24 -0.92
CA GLY A 246 5.96 11.53 -1.14
C GLY A 246 5.23 12.06 0.09
N GLY A 247 4.23 12.91 -0.09
CA GLY A 247 3.30 13.28 0.98
C GLY A 247 3.64 14.50 1.82
N ARG A 248 4.59 15.32 1.38
CA ARG A 248 5.03 16.49 2.15
C ARG A 248 3.88 17.43 2.54
N LYS A 249 2.79 17.48 1.75
CA LYS A 249 1.62 18.32 2.04
C LYS A 249 1.03 18.11 3.43
N TRP A 250 1.10 16.88 3.97
CA TRP A 250 0.55 16.55 5.29
C TRP A 250 1.48 16.94 6.45
N PHE A 251 2.74 17.25 6.18
CA PHE A 251 3.73 17.54 7.21
C PHE A 251 3.95 19.04 7.41
N LEU A 252 3.36 19.88 6.54
CA LEU A 252 3.49 21.33 6.57
C LEU A 252 2.34 21.97 7.36
N PRO A 253 2.60 23.00 8.19
CA PRO A 253 1.56 23.75 8.89
C PRO A 253 0.48 24.27 7.93
N ALA A 254 -0.78 24.24 8.36
CA ALA A 254 -1.88 24.86 7.63
C ALA A 254 -1.59 26.34 7.35
N GLY A 255 -1.92 26.78 6.13
CA GLY A 255 -1.57 28.12 5.63
C GLY A 255 -0.20 28.18 4.93
N THR A 256 0.65 27.16 5.06
CA THR A 256 1.85 27.01 4.22
C THR A 256 1.42 26.61 2.80
N PRO A 257 1.93 27.25 1.74
CA PRO A 257 1.64 26.83 0.37
C PRO A 257 1.93 25.34 0.16
N GLY A 258 0.94 24.61 -0.36
CA GLY A 258 1.03 23.17 -0.58
C GLY A 258 0.60 22.31 0.61
N SER A 259 0.31 22.89 1.79
CA SER A 259 -0.19 22.12 2.95
C SER A 259 -1.60 21.60 2.71
N ALA A 260 -1.86 20.39 3.21
CA ALA A 260 -3.18 19.77 3.29
C ALA A 260 -3.63 19.50 4.74
N ARG A 261 -2.88 19.97 5.75
CA ARG A 261 -3.22 19.75 7.16
C ARG A 261 -4.53 20.45 7.54
N SER A 262 -5.39 19.76 8.27
CA SER A 262 -6.64 20.29 8.79
C SER A 262 -7.07 19.58 10.07
N ASP A 263 -7.72 20.32 10.99
CA ASP A 263 -8.31 19.78 12.22
C ASP A 263 -9.42 18.76 11.90
N SER A 264 -10.08 18.89 10.74
CA SER A 264 -11.19 18.01 10.35
C SER A 264 -10.77 16.58 10.04
N SER A 265 -9.48 16.36 9.77
CA SER A 265 -8.88 15.04 9.54
C SER A 265 -7.88 14.66 10.62
N ASP A 266 -7.79 15.45 11.68
CA ASP A 266 -6.92 15.18 12.82
C ASP A 266 -7.68 14.41 13.91
N TYR A 267 -6.99 14.03 14.99
CA TYR A 267 -7.56 13.15 16.01
C TYR A 267 -7.30 13.61 17.44
N VAL A 268 -8.28 13.32 18.30
CA VAL A 268 -8.11 13.29 19.76
C VAL A 268 -8.79 12.04 20.26
N LEU A 269 -8.01 11.13 20.85
CA LEU A 269 -8.54 9.89 21.41
C LEU A 269 -9.28 10.15 22.73
N PRO A 270 -10.45 9.52 22.93
CA PRO A 270 -11.13 9.50 24.22
C PRO A 270 -10.25 8.93 25.35
N SER A 271 -10.49 9.40 26.58
CA SER A 271 -9.64 9.03 27.74
C SER A 271 -9.62 7.54 28.08
N ASP A 272 -10.71 6.80 27.80
CA ASP A 272 -10.77 5.35 28.00
C ASP A 272 -9.91 4.60 26.97
N ILE A 273 -9.71 5.18 25.79
CA ILE A 273 -8.85 4.66 24.73
C ILE A 273 -7.39 4.90 25.08
N VAL A 274 -7.04 6.14 25.43
CA VAL A 274 -5.70 6.51 25.90
C VAL A 274 -5.29 5.63 27.07
N ALA A 275 -6.16 5.49 28.08
CA ALA A 275 -5.92 4.56 29.18
C ALA A 275 -5.88 3.11 28.69
N GLY A 276 -6.85 2.72 27.86
CA GLY A 276 -7.10 1.39 27.30
C GLY A 276 -5.93 0.76 26.56
N TRP A 277 -5.30 1.54 25.70
CA TRP A 277 -4.25 1.08 24.80
C TRP A 277 -2.87 1.60 25.21
N GLY A 278 -2.80 2.62 26.07
CA GLY A 278 -1.54 3.33 26.30
C GLY A 278 -1.14 4.19 25.10
N ALA A 279 -2.08 4.53 24.22
CA ALA A 279 -1.85 5.34 23.04
C ALA A 279 -1.68 6.82 23.39
N ALA A 280 -1.03 7.58 22.50
CA ALA A 280 -1.00 9.03 22.59
C ALA A 280 -2.43 9.61 22.50
N SER A 281 -2.70 10.73 23.17
CA SER A 281 -4.03 11.34 23.11
C SER A 281 -4.35 11.98 21.75
N GLY A 282 -3.33 12.30 20.94
CA GLY A 282 -3.48 13.23 19.82
C GLY A 282 -3.83 14.64 20.27
N ALA A 283 -3.93 15.54 19.31
CA ALA A 283 -4.40 16.92 19.45
C ALA A 283 -4.93 17.37 18.09
N LEU A 284 -6.02 18.14 18.05
CA LEU A 284 -6.41 18.83 16.82
C LEU A 284 -5.46 20.03 16.64
N ASP A 285 -4.47 19.89 15.77
CA ASP A 285 -3.48 20.93 15.50
C ASP A 285 -3.07 20.96 14.02
N SER A 286 -3.92 21.61 13.22
CA SER A 286 -3.60 21.92 11.83
C SER A 286 -2.38 22.82 11.65
N THR A 287 -1.92 23.54 12.68
CA THR A 287 -0.75 24.44 12.60
C THR A 287 0.58 23.74 12.93
N ARG A 288 0.54 22.47 13.31
CA ARG A 288 1.72 21.65 13.61
C ARG A 288 2.68 21.58 12.42
N ASP A 289 3.97 21.81 12.69
CA ASP A 289 5.07 21.53 11.76
C ASP A 289 5.63 20.15 12.06
N LEU A 290 5.09 19.14 11.39
CA LEU A 290 5.45 17.76 11.67
C LEU A 290 6.90 17.46 11.22
N ILE A 291 7.43 18.14 10.20
CA ILE A 291 8.84 18.00 9.82
C ILE A 291 9.74 18.45 10.98
N ALA A 292 9.46 19.62 11.55
CA ALA A 292 10.22 20.14 12.69
C ALA A 292 10.11 19.24 13.93
N ASP A 293 8.95 18.62 14.16
CA ASP A 293 8.75 17.67 15.26
C ASP A 293 9.57 16.39 15.07
N PHE A 294 9.60 15.82 13.85
CA PHE A 294 10.48 14.70 13.51
C PHE A 294 11.95 15.05 13.76
N GLN A 295 12.40 16.23 13.29
CA GLN A 295 13.77 16.70 13.52
C GLN A 295 14.08 16.86 15.02
N THR A 296 13.15 17.42 15.79
CA THR A 296 13.25 17.54 17.25
C THR A 296 13.33 16.17 17.93
N ALA A 297 12.63 15.17 17.40
CA ALA A 297 12.71 13.77 17.82
C ALA A 297 13.99 13.04 17.34
N GLY A 298 14.94 13.75 16.74
CA GLY A 298 16.26 13.24 16.34
C GLY A 298 16.32 12.62 14.95
N TRP A 299 15.29 12.81 14.13
CA TRP A 299 15.29 12.34 12.74
C TRP A 299 16.12 13.27 11.85
N SER A 300 16.93 12.69 10.97
CA SER A 300 17.50 13.42 9.85
C SER A 300 16.44 13.56 8.76
N TYR A 301 16.33 14.74 8.15
CA TYR A 301 15.37 15.01 7.09
C TYR A 301 16.07 15.20 5.74
N ALA A 302 15.61 14.45 4.73
CA ALA A 302 16.06 14.55 3.34
C ALA A 302 14.88 15.01 2.45
N PRO A 303 14.87 16.27 1.97
CA PRO A 303 13.81 16.78 1.10
C PRO A 303 13.95 16.38 -0.37
N ASP A 304 15.10 15.86 -0.80
CA ASP A 304 15.42 15.57 -2.19
C ASP A 304 16.49 14.47 -2.26
N LYS A 305 16.78 13.99 -3.47
CA LYS A 305 17.79 12.97 -3.71
C LYS A 305 19.18 13.43 -3.29
N THR A 306 19.56 14.68 -3.59
CA THR A 306 20.88 15.21 -3.23
C THR A 306 21.13 15.16 -1.71
N ALA A 307 20.13 15.56 -0.92
CA ALA A 307 20.18 15.45 0.53
C ALA A 307 20.14 13.99 1.02
N LEU A 308 19.36 13.13 0.36
CA LEU A 308 19.31 11.69 0.66
C LEU A 308 20.69 11.03 0.50
N ASP A 309 21.37 11.30 -0.61
CA ASP A 309 22.71 10.78 -0.91
C ASP A 309 23.72 11.27 0.15
N SER A 310 23.59 12.53 0.57
CA SER A 310 24.48 13.19 1.53
C SER A 310 24.20 12.85 3.00
N ALA A 311 23.07 12.21 3.31
CA ALA A 311 22.63 11.97 4.69
C ALA A 311 23.53 10.99 5.47
N GLY A 312 24.37 10.20 4.80
CA GLY A 312 25.10 9.10 5.43
C GLY A 312 24.15 7.99 5.88
N THR A 313 24.31 7.53 7.12
CA THR A 313 23.47 6.51 7.78
C THR A 313 22.98 7.00 9.15
N PRO A 314 22.09 8.01 9.20
CA PRO A 314 21.64 8.59 10.45
C PRO A 314 20.86 7.57 11.29
N SER A 315 20.72 7.82 12.59
CA SER A 315 20.01 6.89 13.47
C SER A 315 18.52 6.74 13.14
N LYS A 316 17.90 7.76 12.54
CA LYS A 316 16.55 7.77 11.97
C LYS A 316 16.50 8.71 10.76
N LEU A 317 15.70 8.37 9.74
CA LEU A 317 15.65 9.10 8.47
C LEU A 317 14.21 9.31 7.97
N LEU A 318 13.84 10.58 7.79
CA LEU A 318 12.61 11.00 7.13
C LEU A 318 12.97 11.53 5.73
N GLY A 319 12.38 10.97 4.68
CA GLY A 319 12.54 11.44 3.30
C GLY A 319 11.19 11.75 2.66
N LEU A 320 10.94 13.00 2.27
CA LEU A 320 9.67 13.40 1.65
C LEU A 320 9.97 14.10 0.34
N PHE A 321 9.79 13.44 -0.80
CA PHE A 321 10.32 13.87 -2.10
C PHE A 321 9.29 14.50 -3.04
N ALA A 322 8.03 14.55 -2.64
CA ALA A 322 6.94 15.18 -3.39
C ALA A 322 5.85 15.73 -2.44
N TYR A 323 4.99 16.64 -2.92
CA TYR A 323 3.83 17.09 -2.13
C TYR A 323 2.80 15.96 -1.94
N SER A 324 2.49 15.24 -3.02
CA SER A 324 1.59 14.08 -3.07
C SER A 324 2.42 12.82 -3.39
N ASN A 325 1.89 11.90 -4.18
CA ASN A 325 2.63 10.80 -4.78
C ASN A 325 3.89 11.30 -5.52
N MET A 326 4.95 10.49 -5.51
CA MET A 326 6.13 10.76 -6.32
C MET A 326 5.81 10.63 -7.81
N ASN A 327 6.60 11.29 -8.66
CA ASN A 327 6.49 11.10 -10.10
C ASN A 327 6.82 9.64 -10.47
N VAL A 328 6.15 9.12 -11.51
CA VAL A 328 6.35 7.74 -11.97
C VAL A 328 7.72 7.54 -12.62
N ALA A 329 8.15 6.30 -12.78
CA ALA A 329 9.43 5.93 -13.37
C ALA A 329 9.69 6.61 -14.72
N LEU A 330 8.69 6.63 -15.63
CA LEU A 330 8.82 7.27 -16.94
C LEU A 330 9.23 8.75 -16.81
N ASP A 331 8.50 9.51 -16.00
CA ASP A 331 8.68 10.96 -15.88
C ASP A 331 10.00 11.31 -15.17
N LYS A 332 10.40 10.52 -14.15
CA LYS A 332 11.70 10.67 -13.48
C LYS A 332 12.87 10.38 -14.43
N ILE A 333 12.77 9.32 -15.23
CA ILE A 333 13.81 8.94 -16.19
C ILE A 333 13.91 9.96 -17.33
N ASP A 334 12.79 10.46 -17.84
CA ASP A 334 12.77 11.55 -18.81
C ASP A 334 13.47 12.79 -18.24
N GLY A 335 13.19 13.16 -16.98
CA GLY A 335 13.90 14.24 -16.29
C GLY A 335 15.42 14.03 -16.24
N ARG A 336 15.86 12.82 -15.84
CA ARG A 336 17.29 12.45 -15.81
C ARG A 336 17.95 12.42 -17.19
N ARG A 337 17.16 12.20 -18.26
CA ARG A 337 17.61 12.22 -19.66
C ARG A 337 17.50 13.61 -20.31
N GLY A 338 17.19 14.65 -19.55
CA GLY A 338 17.16 16.04 -20.03
C GLY A 338 15.80 16.50 -20.56
N ASN A 339 14.73 15.75 -20.28
CA ASN A 339 13.34 16.15 -20.53
C ASN A 339 12.55 16.30 -19.21
N PRO A 340 12.84 17.31 -18.37
CA PRO A 340 12.29 17.41 -17.02
C PRO A 340 10.91 18.07 -16.92
N ALA A 341 10.19 18.28 -18.04
CA ALA A 341 8.96 19.08 -18.05
C ALA A 341 7.94 18.60 -16.99
N VAL A 342 7.62 17.30 -16.96
CA VAL A 342 6.64 16.75 -16.01
C VAL A 342 7.11 16.89 -14.56
N VAL A 343 8.35 16.51 -14.25
CA VAL A 343 8.87 16.60 -12.87
C VAL A 343 9.03 18.06 -12.40
N ASN A 344 9.33 19.00 -13.30
CA ASN A 344 9.34 20.43 -13.02
C ASN A 344 7.95 20.95 -12.68
N ASP A 345 6.96 20.57 -13.48
CA ASP A 345 5.57 21.03 -13.33
C ASP A 345 4.95 20.54 -12.00
N TYR A 346 5.37 19.37 -11.51
CA TYR A 346 4.97 18.83 -10.20
C TYR A 346 5.78 19.41 -9.02
N GLY A 347 6.79 20.24 -9.29
CA GLY A 347 7.49 21.06 -8.29
C GLY A 347 8.66 20.40 -7.56
N PHE A 348 8.97 19.13 -7.85
CA PHE A 348 10.06 18.38 -7.22
C PHE A 348 10.91 17.67 -8.24
N THR A 349 12.00 18.31 -8.66
CA THR A 349 12.79 17.86 -9.81
C THR A 349 13.85 16.82 -9.45
N ASP A 350 14.35 16.85 -8.22
CA ASP A 350 15.42 15.98 -7.72
C ASP A 350 14.87 14.83 -6.87
N GLN A 351 14.09 13.95 -7.50
CA GLN A 351 13.50 12.77 -6.85
C GLN A 351 14.40 11.53 -6.98
N PRO A 352 14.56 10.74 -5.90
CA PRO A 352 15.19 9.43 -5.99
C PRO A 352 14.29 8.41 -6.70
N MET A 353 14.90 7.39 -7.28
CA MET A 353 14.21 6.17 -7.71
C MET A 353 13.99 5.24 -6.51
N LEU A 354 13.08 4.29 -6.65
CA LEU A 354 12.72 3.35 -5.58
C LEU A 354 13.90 2.46 -5.15
N ASP A 355 14.76 2.05 -6.08
CA ASP A 355 15.95 1.26 -5.79
C ASP A 355 17.02 2.08 -5.04
N GLU A 356 17.12 3.38 -5.32
CA GLU A 356 17.98 4.32 -4.58
C GLU A 356 17.46 4.53 -3.15
N MET A 357 16.15 4.73 -2.98
CA MET A 357 15.52 4.80 -1.64
C MET A 357 15.68 3.48 -0.88
N THR A 358 15.49 2.34 -1.55
CA THR A 358 15.66 1.00 -0.95
C THR A 358 17.09 0.80 -0.46
N THR A 359 18.08 1.18 -1.27
CA THR A 359 19.49 1.11 -0.88
C THR A 359 19.75 1.94 0.36
N LYS A 360 19.29 3.20 0.39
CA LYS A 360 19.47 4.07 1.55
C LYS A 360 18.77 3.54 2.81
N ALA A 361 17.56 3.00 2.68
CA ALA A 361 16.83 2.41 3.79
C ALA A 361 17.59 1.23 4.39
N LEU A 362 18.12 0.34 3.55
CA LEU A 362 18.92 -0.80 3.99
C LEU A 362 20.21 -0.35 4.68
N ASP A 363 20.93 0.64 4.14
CA ASP A 363 22.13 1.18 4.78
C ASP A 363 21.84 1.72 6.19
N VAL A 364 20.76 2.50 6.34
CA VAL A 364 20.34 3.06 7.63
C VAL A 364 19.91 1.96 8.60
N LEU A 365 19.07 1.03 8.16
CA LEU A 365 18.56 -0.04 9.02
C LEU A 365 19.68 -0.99 9.43
N ASP A 366 20.58 -1.38 8.53
CA ASP A 366 21.69 -2.28 8.83
C ASP A 366 22.64 -1.67 9.88
N ALA A 367 22.96 -0.38 9.74
CA ALA A 367 23.80 0.35 10.68
C ALA A 367 23.17 0.52 12.07
N ASN A 368 21.83 0.59 12.16
CA ASN A 368 21.13 1.01 13.39
C ASN A 368 20.22 -0.08 14.01
N SER A 369 20.15 -1.28 13.42
CA SER A 369 19.24 -2.36 13.84
C SER A 369 19.99 -3.63 14.21
N PRO A 370 20.75 -3.66 15.32
CA PRO A 370 21.55 -4.84 15.70
C PRO A 370 20.70 -6.11 15.89
N ASN A 371 19.42 -5.95 16.27
CA ASN A 371 18.47 -7.05 16.44
C ASN A 371 17.70 -7.42 15.16
N GLY A 372 17.97 -6.72 14.06
CA GLY A 372 17.31 -6.84 12.76
C GLY A 372 16.14 -5.88 12.58
N PHE A 373 15.50 -5.98 11.43
CA PHE A 373 14.44 -5.06 11.03
C PHE A 373 13.32 -5.73 10.23
N VAL A 374 12.20 -5.04 10.11
CA VAL A 374 11.19 -5.21 9.08
C VAL A 374 11.27 -4.00 8.16
N LEU A 375 11.38 -4.24 6.86
CA LEU A 375 11.37 -3.19 5.84
C LEU A 375 10.25 -3.48 4.86
N MET A 376 9.36 -2.51 4.64
CA MET A 376 8.37 -2.52 3.56
C MET A 376 8.83 -1.55 2.48
N VAL A 377 8.89 -2.02 1.23
CA VAL A 377 9.20 -1.22 0.04
C VAL A 377 8.07 -1.35 -0.97
N GLU A 378 7.44 -0.23 -1.30
CA GLU A 378 6.28 -0.19 -2.18
C GLU A 378 6.56 0.52 -3.52
N ALA A 379 6.15 -0.12 -4.61
CA ALA A 379 5.98 0.52 -5.91
C ALA A 379 4.49 0.82 -6.16
N ALA A 380 4.03 1.94 -5.61
CA ALA A 380 2.61 2.28 -5.50
C ALA A 380 1.97 2.71 -6.81
N SER A 381 2.79 3.16 -7.77
CA SER A 381 2.28 3.71 -9.02
C SER A 381 1.87 2.65 -10.02
N ILE A 382 2.22 1.37 -9.82
CA ILE A 382 1.73 0.28 -10.67
C ILE A 382 0.20 0.27 -10.68
N ASP A 383 -0.43 0.30 -9.49
CA ASP A 383 -1.88 0.42 -9.32
C ASP A 383 -2.44 1.72 -9.89
N LYS A 384 -1.86 2.86 -9.51
CA LYS A 384 -2.33 4.18 -9.95
C LYS A 384 -2.34 4.31 -11.48
N GLN A 385 -1.34 3.75 -12.14
CA GLN A 385 -1.28 3.76 -13.61
C GLN A 385 -2.19 2.71 -14.24
N ALA A 386 -2.44 1.57 -13.58
CA ALA A 386 -3.44 0.60 -14.00
C ALA A 386 -4.87 1.20 -13.93
N HIS A 387 -5.20 1.93 -12.85
CA HIS A 387 -6.43 2.72 -12.73
C HIS A 387 -6.60 3.71 -13.89
N ASN A 388 -5.53 4.43 -14.22
CA ASN A 388 -5.49 5.37 -15.34
C ASN A 388 -5.45 4.69 -16.72
N MET A 389 -5.32 3.36 -16.77
CA MET A 389 -5.10 2.58 -17.99
C MET A 389 -3.94 3.16 -18.82
N ASP A 390 -2.86 3.59 -18.15
CA ASP A 390 -1.63 4.11 -18.75
C ASP A 390 -0.56 3.00 -18.76
N SER A 391 -0.61 2.20 -19.83
CA SER A 391 0.13 0.93 -19.94
C SER A 391 1.64 1.12 -19.79
N GLU A 392 2.21 2.14 -20.41
CA GLU A 392 3.65 2.36 -20.42
C GLU A 392 4.16 2.81 -19.06
N ARG A 393 3.46 3.73 -18.38
CA ARG A 393 3.83 4.14 -17.03
C ARG A 393 3.70 2.97 -16.05
N MET A 394 2.61 2.19 -16.13
CA MET A 394 2.42 0.98 -15.32
C MET A 394 3.57 -0.03 -15.49
N ILE A 395 3.99 -0.29 -16.74
CA ILE A 395 5.09 -1.24 -17.01
C ILE A 395 6.42 -0.68 -16.51
N LEU A 396 6.69 0.62 -16.68
CA LEU A 396 7.95 1.24 -16.25
C LEU A 396 8.07 1.33 -14.72
N ASP A 397 6.96 1.55 -14.00
CA ASP A 397 6.94 1.47 -12.53
C ASP A 397 7.17 0.02 -12.06
N THR A 398 6.66 -0.98 -12.80
CA THR A 398 6.97 -2.40 -12.52
C THR A 398 8.45 -2.71 -12.74
N ILE A 399 9.10 -2.05 -13.70
CA ILE A 399 10.55 -2.16 -13.95
C ILE A 399 11.34 -1.50 -12.82
N GLU A 400 10.96 -0.29 -12.39
CA GLU A 400 11.56 0.37 -11.23
C GLU A 400 11.45 -0.50 -9.97
N PHE A 401 10.31 -1.15 -9.77
CA PHE A 401 10.13 -2.11 -8.69
C PHE A 401 11.08 -3.31 -8.79
N ASP A 402 11.28 -3.89 -9.98
CA ASP A 402 12.22 -5.01 -10.15
C ASP A 402 13.67 -4.62 -9.85
N HIS A 403 14.07 -3.38 -10.16
CA HIS A 403 15.37 -2.85 -9.75
C HIS A 403 15.50 -2.78 -8.21
N ALA A 404 14.47 -2.30 -7.51
CA ALA A 404 14.46 -2.29 -6.04
C ALA A 404 14.46 -3.70 -5.45
N ILE A 405 13.75 -4.65 -6.05
CA ILE A 405 13.77 -6.07 -5.67
C ILE A 405 15.15 -6.66 -5.84
N LYS A 406 15.88 -6.28 -6.89
CA LYS A 406 17.27 -6.69 -7.09
C LYS A 406 18.14 -6.22 -5.91
N VAL A 407 17.99 -4.98 -5.47
CA VAL A 407 18.71 -4.44 -4.29
C VAL A 407 18.42 -5.28 -3.04
N ALA A 408 17.14 -5.54 -2.74
CA ALA A 408 16.74 -6.35 -1.58
C ALA A 408 17.27 -7.79 -1.65
N LYS A 409 17.23 -8.41 -2.83
CA LYS A 409 17.76 -9.77 -3.05
C LYS A 409 19.27 -9.83 -2.89
N ASP A 410 20.00 -8.85 -3.43
CA ASP A 410 21.45 -8.77 -3.29
C ASP A 410 21.82 -8.57 -1.81
N TYR A 411 21.09 -7.72 -1.08
CA TYR A 411 21.25 -7.56 0.37
C TYR A 411 21.03 -8.89 1.11
N ALA A 412 19.97 -9.63 0.80
CA ALA A 412 19.71 -10.93 1.43
C ALA A 412 20.72 -12.01 1.06
N THR A 413 21.37 -11.89 -0.10
CA THR A 413 22.49 -12.77 -0.49
C THR A 413 23.72 -12.49 0.38
N ALA A 414 23.99 -11.22 0.68
CA ALA A 414 25.07 -10.81 1.58
C ALA A 414 24.74 -11.06 3.07
N HIS A 415 23.45 -11.06 3.44
CA HIS A 415 22.95 -11.21 4.81
C HIS A 415 22.03 -12.45 4.90
N PRO A 416 22.59 -13.67 5.05
CA PRO A 416 21.86 -14.95 4.91
C PRO A 416 20.86 -15.25 6.04
N ASP A 417 20.69 -14.33 6.99
CA ASP A 417 19.62 -14.30 7.99
C ASP A 417 18.46 -13.37 7.59
N THR A 418 18.38 -12.98 6.31
CA THR A 418 17.31 -12.17 5.74
C THR A 418 16.29 -13.03 4.98
N LEU A 419 15.01 -12.69 5.11
CA LEU A 419 13.89 -13.16 4.29
C LEU A 419 13.41 -12.00 3.42
N VAL A 420 13.26 -12.25 2.12
CA VAL A 420 12.68 -11.28 1.17
C VAL A 420 11.43 -11.88 0.56
N LEU A 421 10.33 -11.15 0.62
CA LEU A 421 9.06 -11.45 -0.01
C LEU A 421 8.79 -10.41 -1.10
N VAL A 422 8.28 -10.86 -2.25
CA VAL A 422 7.80 -10.01 -3.34
C VAL A 422 6.37 -10.40 -3.63
N THR A 423 5.44 -9.48 -3.48
CA THR A 423 4.01 -9.71 -3.73
C THR A 423 3.33 -8.40 -4.13
N ALA A 424 2.01 -8.44 -4.28
CA ALA A 424 1.12 -7.29 -4.33
C ALA A 424 0.13 -7.33 -3.17
N ASP A 425 -0.69 -6.31 -3.03
CA ASP A 425 -1.88 -6.26 -2.17
C ASP A 425 -3.13 -6.78 -2.89
N HIS A 426 -3.24 -6.51 -4.20
CA HIS A 426 -4.26 -7.03 -5.11
C HIS A 426 -3.79 -6.96 -6.58
N GLU A 427 -4.65 -7.39 -7.51
CA GLU A 427 -4.50 -7.08 -8.93
C GLU A 427 -5.28 -5.80 -9.27
N CYS A 428 -4.81 -5.01 -10.25
CA CYS A 428 -5.53 -3.83 -10.72
C CYS A 428 -5.82 -3.82 -12.23
N ALA A 429 -7.04 -3.37 -12.57
CA ALA A 429 -7.60 -3.17 -13.90
C ALA A 429 -7.83 -4.43 -14.74
N GLY A 430 -7.50 -5.63 -14.24
CA GLY A 430 -7.54 -6.86 -15.02
C GLY A 430 -6.61 -6.76 -16.22
N ALA A 431 -5.41 -6.20 -16.02
CA ALA A 431 -4.47 -5.95 -17.09
C ALA A 431 -4.04 -7.27 -17.74
N VAL A 432 -3.94 -7.28 -19.07
CA VAL A 432 -3.59 -8.48 -19.83
C VAL A 432 -2.81 -8.11 -21.09
N ILE A 433 -1.80 -8.90 -21.42
CA ILE A 433 -1.11 -8.79 -22.70
C ILE A 433 -2.02 -9.40 -23.78
N ILE A 434 -2.62 -8.55 -24.59
CA ILE A 434 -3.57 -8.98 -25.63
C ILE A 434 -2.90 -9.32 -26.97
N GLY A 435 -1.64 -8.92 -27.13
CA GLY A 435 -0.87 -9.15 -28.35
C GLY A 435 0.24 -8.13 -28.54
N SER A 436 0.66 -7.98 -29.80
CA SER A 436 1.57 -6.92 -30.23
C SER A 436 0.96 -6.13 -31.38
N SER A 437 1.41 -4.91 -31.61
CA SER A 437 1.08 -4.19 -32.85
C SER A 437 1.58 -4.98 -34.06
N THR A 438 0.79 -5.00 -35.13
CA THR A 438 1.20 -5.55 -36.44
C THR A 438 1.87 -4.49 -37.32
N VAL A 439 1.78 -3.21 -36.95
CA VAL A 439 2.28 -2.06 -37.70
C VAL A 439 3.45 -1.36 -37.01
N THR A 440 4.17 -0.52 -37.75
CA THR A 440 5.24 0.34 -37.21
C THR A 440 4.66 1.46 -36.35
N ASP A 441 5.48 2.11 -35.50
CA ASP A 441 5.02 3.30 -34.77
C ASP A 441 4.66 4.43 -35.75
N ALA A 442 5.43 4.60 -36.83
CA ALA A 442 5.16 5.59 -37.87
C ALA A 442 3.78 5.38 -38.52
N ASP A 443 3.44 4.14 -38.88
CA ASP A 443 2.11 3.82 -39.42
C ASP A 443 1.01 4.08 -38.40
N LEU A 444 1.24 3.75 -37.12
CA LEU A 444 0.27 3.94 -36.05
C LEU A 444 -0.13 5.42 -35.89
N GLN A 445 0.82 6.37 -36.00
CA GLN A 445 0.51 7.81 -35.91
C GLN A 445 -0.36 8.33 -37.06
N THR A 446 -0.40 7.60 -38.19
CA THR A 446 -1.19 7.99 -39.37
C THR A 446 -2.59 7.36 -39.40
N LYS A 447 -2.89 6.46 -38.46
CA LYS A 447 -4.18 5.78 -38.39
C LYS A 447 -5.29 6.75 -38.03
N LEU A 448 -6.49 6.45 -38.51
CA LEU A 448 -7.68 7.20 -38.14
C LEU A 448 -8.09 6.82 -36.70
N PRO A 449 -8.61 7.77 -35.89
CA PRO A 449 -9.06 7.52 -34.52
C PRO A 449 -10.40 6.75 -34.48
N THR A 450 -10.45 5.57 -35.11
CA THR A 450 -11.64 4.71 -35.18
C THR A 450 -11.26 3.28 -34.81
N ALA A 451 -12.23 2.54 -34.25
CA ALA A 451 -12.01 1.14 -33.91
C ALA A 451 -11.66 0.29 -35.14
N ASP A 452 -12.23 0.60 -36.30
CA ASP A 452 -11.90 -0.11 -37.54
C ASP A 452 -10.46 0.11 -37.99
N SER A 453 -9.91 1.31 -37.78
CA SER A 453 -8.52 1.59 -38.12
C SER A 453 -7.54 1.07 -37.06
N MET A 454 -7.83 1.31 -35.79
CA MET A 454 -6.91 1.01 -34.68
C MET A 454 -7.09 -0.42 -34.18
N ARG A 455 -8.24 -0.78 -33.61
CA ARG A 455 -8.45 -2.12 -33.04
C ARG A 455 -8.33 -3.22 -34.09
N ASN A 456 -9.02 -3.10 -35.23
CA ASN A 456 -9.14 -4.20 -36.18
C ASN A 456 -7.89 -4.40 -37.06
N THR A 457 -7.00 -3.40 -37.18
CA THR A 457 -5.81 -3.50 -38.04
C THR A 457 -4.47 -3.41 -37.30
N VAL A 458 -4.44 -2.94 -36.05
CA VAL A 458 -3.20 -2.83 -35.26
C VAL A 458 -3.01 -4.06 -34.38
N VAL A 459 -4.05 -4.54 -33.71
CA VAL A 459 -3.92 -5.60 -32.69
C VAL A 459 -3.61 -6.95 -33.35
N GLY A 460 -2.37 -7.39 -33.24
CA GLY A 460 -1.91 -8.71 -33.68
C GLY A 460 -2.15 -9.76 -32.62
N THR A 461 -2.93 -10.79 -32.96
CA THR A 461 -3.23 -11.94 -32.09
C THR A 461 -2.51 -13.21 -32.58
N TYR A 462 -2.34 -14.19 -31.70
CA TYR A 462 -1.71 -15.48 -32.02
C TYR A 462 -0.37 -15.32 -32.76
N GLU A 463 -0.18 -15.92 -33.94
CA GLU A 463 1.04 -15.81 -34.75
C GLU A 463 1.34 -14.38 -35.23
N ALA A 464 0.34 -13.49 -35.28
CA ALA A 464 0.52 -12.08 -35.61
C ALA A 464 1.04 -11.25 -34.43
N ALA A 465 0.94 -11.77 -33.19
CA ALA A 465 1.58 -11.17 -32.01
C ALA A 465 3.09 -11.44 -32.05
N SER A 466 3.81 -10.56 -32.73
CA SER A 466 5.27 -10.62 -32.85
C SER A 466 5.96 -10.22 -31.54
N PHE A 467 7.26 -10.53 -31.43
CA PHE A 467 8.05 -10.14 -30.26
C PHE A 467 8.51 -8.66 -30.39
N PRO A 468 8.04 -7.75 -29.52
CA PRO A 468 8.50 -6.37 -29.53
C PRO A 468 9.98 -6.30 -29.16
N LYS A 469 10.69 -5.31 -29.72
CA LYS A 469 12.13 -5.13 -29.52
C LYS A 469 12.42 -3.77 -28.93
N TYR A 470 12.63 -3.75 -27.62
CA TYR A 470 13.07 -2.57 -26.91
C TYR A 470 14.60 -2.55 -26.84
N THR A 471 15.18 -1.36 -27.02
CA THR A 471 16.60 -1.13 -26.72
C THR A 471 16.68 -0.56 -25.31
N ILE A 472 17.41 -1.24 -24.43
CA ILE A 472 17.58 -0.81 -23.03
C ILE A 472 18.82 0.07 -22.94
N ALA A 473 18.66 1.26 -22.37
CA ALA A 473 19.75 2.20 -22.15
C ALA A 473 20.59 1.80 -20.92
N ALA A 474 21.70 2.51 -20.69
CA ALA A 474 22.62 2.21 -19.60
C ALA A 474 22.01 2.41 -18.20
N ASP A 475 20.93 3.20 -18.09
CA ASP A 475 20.17 3.40 -16.86
C ASP A 475 19.20 2.24 -16.55
N GLY A 476 19.13 1.21 -17.41
CA GLY A 476 18.27 0.04 -17.20
C GLY A 476 16.84 0.19 -17.73
N TYR A 477 16.50 1.30 -18.37
CA TYR A 477 15.16 1.56 -18.92
C TYR A 477 15.17 1.58 -20.46
N PRO A 478 14.05 1.28 -21.13
CA PRO A 478 13.97 1.41 -22.58
C PRO A 478 14.32 2.83 -23.04
N THR A 479 15.03 2.95 -24.17
CA THR A 479 15.33 4.25 -24.80
C THR A 479 14.06 4.94 -25.29
N THR A 480 13.06 4.15 -25.67
CA THR A 480 11.69 4.58 -25.98
C THR A 480 10.74 3.41 -25.79
N THR A 481 9.51 3.71 -25.40
CA THR A 481 8.39 2.77 -25.34
C THR A 481 7.62 2.68 -26.67
N ASN A 482 7.78 3.67 -27.56
CA ASN A 482 7.17 3.74 -28.89
C ASN A 482 8.01 2.98 -29.93
N VAL A 483 8.11 1.65 -29.78
CA VAL A 483 8.82 0.77 -30.71
C VAL A 483 7.90 0.22 -31.80
N ASP A 484 8.47 -0.17 -32.93
CA ASP A 484 7.73 -0.92 -33.95
C ASP A 484 7.20 -2.23 -33.38
N LYS A 485 5.96 -2.57 -33.74
CA LYS A 485 5.29 -3.80 -33.30
C LYS A 485 5.27 -3.98 -31.78
N ARG A 486 5.12 -2.87 -31.05
CA ARG A 486 5.09 -2.80 -29.58
C ARG A 486 4.13 -3.78 -28.91
N LEU A 487 4.38 -4.05 -27.64
CA LEU A 487 3.45 -4.75 -26.75
C LEU A 487 2.14 -3.98 -26.62
N LEU A 488 1.01 -4.68 -26.62
CA LEU A 488 -0.32 -4.08 -26.39
C LEU A 488 -0.98 -4.69 -25.15
N ILE A 489 -1.52 -3.81 -24.30
CA ILE A 489 -2.19 -4.17 -23.05
C ILE A 489 -3.70 -3.93 -23.18
N GLY A 490 -4.49 -4.93 -22.83
CA GLY A 490 -5.92 -4.80 -22.59
C GLY A 490 -6.22 -4.81 -21.09
N TYR A 491 -7.44 -4.43 -20.75
CA TYR A 491 -7.89 -4.30 -19.37
C TYR A 491 -9.28 -4.93 -19.26
N GLY A 492 -9.47 -5.83 -18.30
CA GLY A 492 -10.73 -6.53 -18.09
C GLY A 492 -11.72 -5.79 -17.18
N ALA A 493 -11.21 -4.95 -16.28
CA ALA A 493 -11.98 -4.12 -15.37
C ALA A 493 -11.78 -2.62 -15.68
N ASN A 494 -11.70 -2.28 -16.96
CA ASN A 494 -11.55 -0.90 -17.38
C ASN A 494 -12.85 -0.11 -17.28
N ALA A 495 -12.67 1.21 -17.24
CA ALA A 495 -13.68 2.18 -17.58
C ALA A 495 -13.49 2.72 -19.01
N ASP A 496 -14.25 3.75 -19.36
CA ASP A 496 -14.18 4.37 -20.68
C ASP A 496 -12.86 5.15 -20.84
N ARG A 497 -12.22 5.01 -21.99
CA ARG A 497 -11.00 5.76 -22.36
C ARG A 497 -10.85 5.90 -23.86
N TYR A 498 -10.07 6.87 -24.31
CA TYR A 498 -9.48 6.83 -25.65
C TYR A 498 -8.16 6.07 -25.63
N GLU A 499 -7.92 5.30 -26.69
CA GLU A 499 -6.73 4.47 -26.85
C GLU A 499 -6.13 4.72 -28.24
N ASP A 500 -4.87 5.10 -28.28
CA ASP A 500 -4.11 5.18 -29.53
C ASP A 500 -2.93 4.17 -29.60
N TRP A 501 -2.79 3.34 -28.56
CA TRP A 501 -1.70 2.37 -28.38
C TRP A 501 -0.31 3.01 -28.28
N ARG A 502 -0.22 4.32 -28.07
CA ARG A 502 1.06 5.04 -27.95
C ARG A 502 1.28 5.48 -26.52
N THR A 503 2.54 5.81 -26.24
CA THR A 503 2.92 6.32 -24.93
C THR A 503 2.28 7.69 -24.72
N ASN A 504 1.56 7.83 -23.62
CA ASN A 504 0.94 9.08 -23.22
C ASN A 504 2.00 10.15 -22.93
N VAL A 505 1.97 11.26 -23.66
CA VAL A 505 2.94 12.36 -23.51
C VAL A 505 2.87 12.96 -22.11
N GLN A 506 1.67 13.19 -21.60
CA GLN A 506 1.41 13.70 -20.26
C GLN A 506 0.75 12.61 -19.40
N PRO A 507 1.09 12.52 -18.11
CA PRO A 507 0.31 11.73 -17.16
C PRO A 507 -1.09 12.31 -16.98
N ILE A 508 -2.00 11.50 -16.46
CA ILE A 508 -3.24 12.01 -15.86
C ILE A 508 -2.88 12.87 -14.64
N ARG A 509 -3.53 14.03 -14.54
CA ARG A 509 -3.32 14.97 -13.45
C ARG A 509 -3.67 14.34 -12.10
N ASP A 510 -2.75 14.39 -11.14
CA ASP A 510 -3.00 13.93 -9.77
C ASP A 510 -4.00 14.88 -9.07
N SER A 511 -5.17 14.35 -8.72
CA SER A 511 -6.25 15.09 -8.06
C SER A 511 -5.91 15.50 -6.61
N GLN A 512 -4.92 14.86 -6.01
CA GLN A 512 -4.45 15.15 -4.65
C GLN A 512 -3.19 16.03 -4.63
N GLN A 513 -2.60 16.33 -5.78
CA GLN A 513 -1.45 17.22 -5.89
C GLN A 513 -1.90 18.66 -5.60
N PRO A 514 -1.23 19.39 -4.69
CA PRO A 514 -1.48 20.81 -4.51
C PRO A 514 -1.29 21.59 -5.81
N PHE A 515 -2.02 22.69 -5.98
CA PHE A 515 -1.97 23.54 -7.18
C PHE A 515 -2.43 22.86 -8.49
N ASN A 516 -3.08 21.69 -8.43
CA ASN A 516 -3.54 20.97 -9.64
C ASN A 516 -4.55 21.75 -10.51
N ASN A 517 -5.25 22.74 -9.93
CA ASN A 517 -6.17 23.62 -10.66
C ASN A 517 -5.49 24.85 -11.25
N GLU A 518 -4.18 24.99 -11.06
CA GLU A 518 -3.34 26.09 -11.57
C GLU A 518 -2.42 25.60 -12.69
N ALA A 519 -1.98 26.53 -13.54
CA ALA A 519 -1.02 26.21 -14.60
C ALA A 519 0.36 25.93 -13.98
N PRO A 520 1.14 24.97 -14.54
CA PRO A 520 0.85 24.23 -15.76
C PRO A 520 -0.03 22.98 -15.56
N LEU A 521 -0.22 22.50 -14.32
CA LEU A 521 -0.91 21.23 -14.04
C LEU A 521 -2.35 21.19 -14.55
N ASN A 522 -3.08 22.30 -14.54
CA ASN A 522 -4.45 22.35 -15.05
C ASN A 522 -4.59 22.16 -16.57
N THR A 523 -3.47 22.10 -17.30
CA THR A 523 -3.44 21.78 -18.73
C THR A 523 -3.30 20.29 -19.01
N TYR A 524 -2.94 19.50 -18.00
CA TYR A 524 -2.81 18.05 -18.10
C TYR A 524 -4.21 17.41 -18.14
N PRO A 525 -4.39 16.29 -18.85
CA PRO A 525 -5.67 15.60 -18.89
C PRO A 525 -6.11 15.21 -17.48
N SER A 526 -7.35 15.52 -17.12
CA SER A 526 -7.86 15.23 -15.79
C SER A 526 -8.29 13.78 -15.61
N ASN A 527 -8.50 13.07 -16.73
CA ASN A 527 -8.93 11.68 -16.75
C ASN A 527 -8.70 11.03 -18.15
N PRO A 528 -8.79 9.69 -18.26
CA PRO A 528 -8.62 8.95 -19.52
C PRO A 528 -9.59 9.26 -20.67
N LEU A 529 -10.69 9.99 -20.46
CA LEU A 529 -11.58 10.46 -21.53
C LEU A 529 -11.12 11.80 -22.14
N GLU A 530 -10.28 12.55 -21.44
CA GLU A 530 -9.63 13.76 -21.97
C GLU A 530 -8.30 13.44 -22.64
N ARG A 531 -7.60 12.42 -22.14
CA ARG A 531 -6.36 11.90 -22.73
C ARG A 531 -6.67 11.29 -24.10
N ASP A 532 -5.81 11.56 -25.08
CA ASP A 532 -5.86 11.02 -26.45
C ASP A 532 -7.19 11.21 -27.20
N ALA A 533 -8.05 12.13 -26.76
CA ALA A 533 -9.39 12.30 -27.34
C ALA A 533 -9.39 12.68 -28.83
N THR A 534 -8.27 13.18 -29.35
CA THR A 534 -8.11 13.56 -30.76
C THR A 534 -7.38 12.51 -31.60
N THR A 535 -6.62 11.60 -30.98
CA THR A 535 -5.77 10.61 -31.65
C THR A 535 -6.26 9.17 -31.47
N GLY A 536 -6.92 8.88 -30.36
CA GLY A 536 -7.39 7.56 -29.99
C GLY A 536 -8.83 7.28 -30.42
N PHE A 537 -9.19 6.00 -30.40
CA PHE A 537 -10.58 5.55 -30.54
C PHE A 537 -11.17 5.24 -29.17
N LEU A 538 -12.47 5.46 -29.00
CA LEU A 538 -13.15 5.20 -27.73
C LEU A 538 -13.23 3.68 -27.48
N ILE A 539 -12.74 3.26 -26.32
CA ILE A 539 -13.00 1.95 -25.73
C ILE A 539 -13.96 2.16 -24.56
N THR A 540 -15.12 1.52 -24.61
CA THR A 540 -16.06 1.54 -23.49
C THR A 540 -15.75 0.42 -22.51
N GLY A 541 -15.66 0.75 -21.23
CA GLY A 541 -15.40 -0.19 -20.15
C GLY A 541 -16.66 -0.82 -19.57
N GLN A 542 -16.46 -1.82 -18.71
CA GLN A 542 -17.50 -2.48 -17.93
C GLN A 542 -17.73 -1.76 -16.59
N VAL A 543 -16.76 -0.93 -16.18
CA VAL A 543 -16.81 -0.09 -14.98
C VAL A 543 -17.27 1.30 -15.37
N ALA A 544 -18.14 1.90 -14.56
CA ALA A 544 -18.62 3.26 -14.78
C ALA A 544 -17.52 4.31 -14.58
N GLY A 545 -17.59 5.41 -15.33
CA GLY A 545 -16.68 6.54 -15.20
C GLY A 545 -15.47 6.42 -16.11
N SER A 546 -14.30 6.82 -15.60
CA SER A 546 -13.04 6.89 -16.36
C SER A 546 -11.83 6.36 -15.59
N SER A 547 -12.06 5.59 -14.51
CA SER A 547 -11.00 4.89 -13.78
C SER A 547 -11.30 3.39 -13.78
N ALA A 548 -10.30 2.57 -14.07
CA ALA A 548 -10.40 1.12 -13.85
C ALA A 548 -10.55 0.81 -12.34
N VAL A 549 -10.71 -0.46 -11.97
CA VAL A 549 -10.80 -0.88 -10.56
C VAL A 549 -9.91 -2.08 -10.28
N HIS A 550 -9.66 -2.35 -9.01
CA HIS A 550 -9.01 -3.56 -8.56
C HIS A 550 -9.80 -4.80 -9.02
N THR A 551 -9.11 -5.95 -9.12
CA THR A 551 -9.77 -7.23 -9.39
C THR A 551 -9.40 -8.28 -8.35
N GLY A 552 -10.31 -9.24 -8.15
CA GLY A 552 -10.16 -10.32 -7.17
C GLY A 552 -9.36 -11.52 -7.69
N GLY A 553 -8.49 -11.33 -8.69
CA GLY A 553 -7.61 -12.39 -9.16
C GLY A 553 -6.49 -12.65 -8.15
N ASP A 554 -6.20 -13.92 -7.87
CA ASP A 554 -5.06 -14.30 -7.02
C ASP A 554 -3.76 -13.73 -7.59
N ILE A 555 -2.90 -13.23 -6.71
CA ILE A 555 -1.63 -12.59 -7.08
C ILE A 555 -0.43 -13.49 -6.76
N PRO A 556 0.68 -13.37 -7.51
CA PRO A 556 1.86 -14.18 -7.26
C PRO A 556 2.74 -13.59 -6.15
N LEU A 557 3.06 -14.41 -5.15
CA LEU A 557 4.13 -14.15 -4.18
C LEU A 557 5.40 -14.91 -4.57
N SER A 558 6.56 -14.27 -4.41
CA SER A 558 7.88 -14.87 -4.61
C SER A 558 8.75 -14.67 -3.36
N ALA A 559 9.45 -15.70 -2.88
CA ALA A 559 10.25 -15.65 -1.65
C ALA A 559 11.70 -16.09 -1.85
N TYR A 560 12.64 -15.37 -1.22
CA TYR A 560 14.08 -15.62 -1.24
C TYR A 560 14.68 -15.52 0.16
N GLY A 561 15.79 -16.24 0.39
CA GLY A 561 16.52 -16.22 1.65
C GLY A 561 16.01 -17.25 2.66
N ARG A 562 16.28 -16.99 3.94
CA ARG A 562 16.05 -17.97 5.00
C ARG A 562 14.56 -18.21 5.22
N HIS A 563 14.16 -19.49 5.33
CA HIS A 563 12.76 -19.94 5.45
C HIS A 563 11.83 -19.58 4.29
N ALA A 564 12.35 -19.13 3.14
CA ALA A 564 11.55 -18.82 1.96
C ALA A 564 10.67 -20.00 1.46
N ARG A 565 11.05 -21.25 1.78
CA ARG A 565 10.24 -22.45 1.48
C ARG A 565 8.88 -22.51 2.18
N LEU A 566 8.62 -21.65 3.18
CA LEU A 566 7.33 -21.58 3.86
C LEU A 566 6.23 -21.02 2.93
N PHE A 567 6.62 -20.33 1.86
CA PHE A 567 5.72 -19.67 0.93
C PHE A 567 5.55 -20.52 -0.32
N ALA A 568 4.54 -21.39 -0.32
CA ALA A 568 4.23 -22.29 -1.42
C ALA A 568 2.73 -22.62 -1.48
N GLY A 569 2.25 -22.93 -2.69
CA GLY A 569 0.85 -23.32 -2.92
C GLY A 569 -0.08 -22.14 -3.15
N THR A 570 -1.34 -22.28 -2.74
CA THR A 570 -2.33 -21.20 -2.73
C THR A 570 -2.71 -20.94 -1.29
N ILE A 571 -2.49 -19.72 -0.81
CA ILE A 571 -2.65 -19.35 0.61
C ILE A 571 -3.41 -18.02 0.73
N ASP A 572 -3.99 -17.77 1.89
CA ASP A 572 -4.62 -16.48 2.17
C ASP A 572 -3.54 -15.42 2.51
N ASN A 573 -3.81 -14.14 2.25
CA ASN A 573 -2.86 -13.08 2.64
C ASN A 573 -2.58 -13.03 4.15
N THR A 574 -3.49 -13.51 5.00
CA THR A 574 -3.24 -13.67 6.46
C THR A 574 -2.26 -14.80 6.81
N ASP A 575 -2.16 -15.86 5.99
CA ASP A 575 -1.22 -16.97 6.22
C ASP A 575 0.25 -16.54 6.07
N VAL A 576 0.49 -15.47 5.32
CA VAL A 576 1.82 -14.88 5.14
C VAL A 576 2.35 -14.34 6.46
N PHE A 577 1.51 -13.66 7.26
CA PHE A 577 1.88 -13.20 8.60
C PHE A 577 2.36 -14.37 9.47
N PHE A 578 1.58 -15.45 9.54
CA PHE A 578 1.93 -16.62 10.35
C PHE A 578 3.21 -17.32 9.85
N SER A 579 3.43 -17.31 8.54
CA SER A 579 4.66 -17.83 7.92
C SER A 579 5.88 -16.97 8.27
N ILE A 580 5.75 -15.64 8.25
CA ILE A 580 6.81 -14.73 8.70
C ILE A 580 7.08 -14.94 10.19
N MET A 581 6.03 -14.98 11.01
CA MET A 581 6.13 -15.17 12.46
C MET A 581 6.83 -16.49 12.82
N LYS A 582 6.56 -17.56 12.06
CA LYS A 582 7.28 -18.82 12.17
C LYS A 582 8.77 -18.68 11.82
N ALA A 583 9.10 -17.86 10.83
CA ALA A 583 10.49 -17.64 10.41
C ALA A 583 11.29 -16.78 11.40
N VAL A 584 10.68 -15.74 12.00
CA VAL A 584 11.36 -14.80 12.93
C VAL A 584 11.36 -15.23 14.39
N GLY A 585 10.49 -16.18 14.77
CA GLY A 585 10.32 -16.59 16.17
C GLY A 585 11.61 -17.11 16.83
N ARG A 586 12.01 -16.49 17.94
CA ARG A 586 13.10 -16.94 18.84
C ARG A 586 12.50 -17.51 20.13
N LYS A 587 13.13 -18.57 20.65
CA LYS A 587 12.69 -19.36 21.82
C LYS A 587 12.45 -18.53 23.07
#